data_AF-A0A524DEI0-F1
#
_entry.id   AF-A0A524DEI0-F1
#
_cell.length_a   1.000
_cell.length_b   1.000
_cell.length_c   1.000
_cell.angle_alpha   90.00
_cell.angle_beta   90.00
_cell.angle_gamma   90.00
#
_symmetry.space_group_name_H-M   'P 1'
#
loop_
_entity.id
_entity.type
_entity.pdbx_description
1 polymer ?
#
loop_
_entity_poly.entity_id
_entity_poly.type
_entity_poly.pdbx_seq_one_letter_code
_entity_poly.pdbx_strand_id
1 'polypeptide(L)'
;MKETVHGPVLNDFLDEDNAIPDSLDYDNIVIAPKWTGNSITYEPIAFYDFFFAKNRAEFNEASKWFYSPAQNIVYADIDGNIGIRPTGLVPIRAGNENGTFPYDGSSGEGEWIGYVPFDDLPHTENPDQHYLASANQIVTGPNYKKYFLQHPYAAGYRARRINELLNNSEDGTVSVETMKEIQLDIRSTAAEYFTPYLINVIENSGFSEKASIVNQIYTHLKSWQFDMDKDKAAPTIYRKWRDLYMDYTFEDEFDVLDAYQYVSLNVLEKLTREDPNSTWFDDIFTPKVEKRDDIILRALLD
;
A
#
# COMPACT_ATOMS: atom_id res chain seq x y z
N MET A 1 -12.50 -22.85 22.70
CA MET A 1 -12.10 -22.38 21.36
C MET A 1 -12.45 -23.48 20.39
N LYS A 2 -13.26 -23.18 19.36
CA LYS A 2 -13.57 -24.12 18.27
C LYS A 2 -12.50 -23.94 17.18
N GLU A 3 -12.11 -25.02 16.51
CA GLU A 3 -11.05 -25.01 15.48
C GLU A 3 -11.43 -25.94 14.33
N THR A 4 -10.96 -25.61 13.13
CA THR A 4 -11.06 -26.43 11.91
C THR A 4 -9.65 -26.85 11.45
N VAL A 5 -9.54 -27.56 10.33
CA VAL A 5 -8.23 -27.80 9.69
C VAL A 5 -7.58 -26.53 9.14
N HIS A 6 -8.34 -25.43 9.03
CA HIS A 6 -7.87 -24.14 8.52
C HIS A 6 -7.47 -23.17 9.65
N GLY A 7 -7.95 -23.35 10.87
CA GLY A 7 -7.62 -22.49 12.00
C GLY A 7 -8.80 -22.28 12.95
N PRO A 8 -8.70 -21.32 13.89
CA PRO A 8 -9.76 -21.05 14.86
C PRO A 8 -11.03 -20.57 14.16
N VAL A 9 -12.17 -21.04 14.67
CA VAL A 9 -13.49 -20.57 14.21
C VAL A 9 -13.71 -19.17 14.75
N LEU A 10 -13.93 -18.21 13.87
CA LEU A 10 -14.16 -16.81 14.21
C LEU A 10 -15.63 -16.44 14.37
N ASN A 11 -16.55 -17.37 14.12
CA ASN A 11 -17.96 -17.03 14.07
C ASN A 11 -18.45 -16.33 15.36
N ASP A 12 -18.08 -16.89 16.51
CA ASP A 12 -18.49 -16.37 17.82
C ASP A 12 -17.93 -14.94 18.09
N PHE A 13 -16.90 -14.48 17.35
CA PHE A 13 -16.33 -13.12 17.48
C PHE A 13 -16.92 -12.11 16.50
N LEU A 14 -17.29 -12.56 15.30
CA LEU A 14 -17.75 -11.67 14.22
C LEU A 14 -19.21 -11.23 14.44
N ASP A 15 -19.99 -12.01 15.19
CA ASP A 15 -21.36 -11.69 15.58
C ASP A 15 -21.46 -10.48 16.54
N GLU A 16 -20.41 -10.19 17.32
CA GLU A 16 -20.43 -9.06 18.27
C GLU A 16 -20.21 -7.70 17.58
N ASP A 17 -19.54 -7.68 16.42
CA ASP A 17 -19.11 -6.44 15.74
C ASP A 17 -19.90 -6.12 14.46
N ASN A 18 -20.94 -6.89 14.10
CA ASN A 18 -21.62 -6.82 12.79
C ASN A 18 -20.64 -6.82 11.61
N ALA A 19 -19.48 -7.49 11.76
CA ALA A 19 -18.39 -7.44 10.80
C ALA A 19 -18.65 -8.27 9.53
N ILE A 20 -19.75 -9.03 9.51
CA ILE A 20 -20.19 -9.84 8.39
C ILE A 20 -21.58 -9.36 7.96
N PRO A 21 -21.80 -9.05 6.67
CA PRO A 21 -23.12 -8.68 6.17
C PRO A 21 -24.17 -9.79 6.40
N ASP A 22 -25.38 -9.40 6.84
CA ASP A 22 -26.55 -10.30 6.99
C ASP A 22 -26.91 -11.07 5.71
N SER A 23 -26.42 -10.61 4.55
CA SER A 23 -26.62 -11.24 3.24
C SER A 23 -25.88 -12.57 3.07
N LEU A 24 -24.90 -12.87 3.94
CA LEU A 24 -24.22 -14.16 4.00
C LEU A 24 -24.95 -15.02 5.02
N ASP A 25 -25.76 -15.99 4.56
CA ASP A 25 -26.56 -16.94 5.37
C ASP A 25 -25.73 -17.67 6.44
N TYR A 26 -25.56 -17.02 7.58
CA TYR A 26 -24.49 -17.32 8.54
C TYR A 26 -24.77 -18.56 9.39
N ASP A 27 -26.04 -18.93 9.53
CA ASP A 27 -26.45 -20.15 10.23
C ASP A 27 -25.79 -21.42 9.62
N ASN A 28 -25.32 -21.33 8.38
CA ASN A 28 -24.73 -22.44 7.62
C ASN A 28 -23.26 -22.25 7.23
N ILE A 29 -22.60 -21.14 7.60
CA ILE A 29 -21.22 -20.85 7.16
C ILE A 29 -20.29 -20.78 8.38
N VAL A 30 -19.19 -21.53 8.34
CA VAL A 30 -18.11 -21.46 9.35
C VAL A 30 -16.94 -20.70 8.77
N ILE A 31 -16.54 -19.59 9.42
CA ILE A 31 -15.39 -18.78 9.03
C ILE A 31 -14.20 -19.15 9.91
N ALA A 32 -13.13 -19.63 9.28
CA ALA A 32 -11.87 -19.96 9.95
C ALA A 32 -10.68 -19.48 9.10
N PRO A 33 -9.89 -18.50 9.55
CA PRO A 33 -8.73 -18.05 8.81
C PRO A 33 -7.55 -18.99 9.01
N LYS A 34 -6.84 -19.25 7.90
CA LYS A 34 -5.56 -19.92 7.86
C LYS A 34 -4.47 -18.89 7.64
N TRP A 35 -3.60 -18.67 8.63
CA TRP A 35 -2.46 -17.76 8.52
C TRP A 35 -1.21 -18.38 9.14
N THR A 36 -0.04 -18.01 8.61
CA THR A 36 1.24 -18.63 8.97
C THR A 36 1.66 -18.35 10.41
N GLY A 37 1.20 -17.23 10.98
CA GLY A 37 1.36 -16.91 12.40
C GLY A 37 0.56 -17.80 13.36
N ASN A 38 -0.42 -18.58 12.87
CA ASN A 38 -1.11 -19.62 13.66
C ASN A 38 -0.42 -21.00 13.55
N SER A 39 0.77 -21.05 12.94
CA SER A 39 1.57 -22.27 12.85
C SER A 39 2.72 -22.23 13.86
N ILE A 40 3.43 -23.35 14.02
CA ILE A 40 4.72 -23.35 14.73
C ILE A 40 5.71 -22.52 13.92
N THR A 41 6.35 -21.56 14.58
CA THR A 41 7.33 -20.67 13.96
C THR A 41 8.65 -20.66 14.74
N TYR A 42 9.72 -20.17 14.11
CA TYR A 42 11.10 -20.31 14.60
C TYR A 42 11.87 -18.98 14.65
N GLU A 43 11.17 -17.84 14.73
CA GLU A 43 11.80 -16.51 14.81
C GLU A 43 12.85 -16.39 15.94
N PRO A 44 12.67 -17.00 17.13
CA PRO A 44 13.71 -16.95 18.16
C PRO A 44 15.05 -17.53 17.72
N ILE A 45 15.04 -18.55 16.85
CA ILE A 45 16.26 -19.13 16.25
C ILE A 45 16.86 -18.11 15.27
N ALA A 46 16.03 -17.54 14.39
CA ALA A 46 16.48 -16.51 13.45
C ALA A 46 17.16 -15.34 14.17
N PHE A 47 16.51 -14.80 15.21
CA PHE A 47 17.07 -13.71 16.01
C PHE A 47 18.37 -14.10 16.70
N TYR A 48 18.44 -15.28 17.31
CA TYR A 48 19.67 -15.77 17.92
C TYR A 48 20.81 -15.82 16.89
N ASP A 49 20.59 -16.45 15.74
CA ASP A 49 21.61 -16.59 14.71
C ASP A 49 21.99 -15.24 14.08
N PHE A 50 21.06 -14.29 13.92
CA PHE A 50 21.38 -12.93 13.48
C PHE A 50 22.40 -12.23 14.39
N PHE A 51 22.31 -12.42 15.71
CA PHE A 51 23.27 -11.81 16.64
C PHE A 51 24.69 -12.37 16.51
N PHE A 52 24.83 -13.60 16.00
CA PHE A 52 26.13 -14.27 15.89
C PHE A 52 26.70 -14.28 14.48
N ALA A 53 25.88 -14.07 13.45
CA ALA A 53 26.29 -14.01 12.05
C ALA A 53 27.48 -13.07 11.84
N LYS A 54 28.50 -13.55 11.14
CA LYS A 54 29.75 -12.82 10.86
C LYS A 54 29.87 -12.32 9.43
N ASN A 55 28.99 -12.78 8.57
CA ASN A 55 28.99 -12.47 7.14
C ASN A 55 27.58 -12.66 6.58
N ARG A 56 27.40 -12.22 5.33
CA ARG A 56 26.10 -12.28 4.63
C ARG A 56 25.56 -13.70 4.48
N ALA A 57 26.44 -14.68 4.27
CA ALA A 57 26.01 -16.07 4.09
C ALA A 57 25.37 -16.62 5.37
N GLU A 58 26.01 -16.42 6.53
CA GLU A 58 25.45 -16.80 7.83
C GLU A 58 24.14 -16.05 8.14
N PHE A 59 24.07 -14.76 7.79
CA PHE A 59 22.84 -13.97 7.96
C PHE A 59 21.69 -14.47 7.06
N ASN A 60 21.99 -14.88 5.83
CA ASN A 60 21.02 -15.48 4.91
C ASN A 60 20.55 -16.86 5.40
N GLU A 61 21.43 -17.68 5.99
CA GLU A 61 21.04 -18.94 6.63
C GLU A 61 20.12 -18.70 7.84
N ALA A 62 20.46 -17.75 8.71
CA ALA A 62 19.62 -17.36 9.85
C ALA A 62 18.22 -16.91 9.40
N SER A 63 18.14 -16.16 8.29
CA SER A 63 16.89 -15.65 7.73
C SER A 63 15.92 -16.74 7.30
N LYS A 64 16.39 -17.98 7.05
CA LYS A 64 15.53 -19.12 6.73
C LYS A 64 14.61 -19.51 7.88
N TRP A 65 14.91 -19.14 9.12
CA TRP A 65 14.10 -19.47 10.30
C TRP A 65 13.00 -18.44 10.61
N PHE A 66 12.96 -17.31 9.88
CA PHE A 66 11.98 -16.25 10.11
C PHE A 66 10.70 -16.53 9.32
N TYR A 67 9.68 -17.11 9.97
CA TYR A 67 8.47 -17.63 9.30
C TYR A 67 7.28 -16.68 9.37
N SER A 68 7.15 -15.88 10.43
CA SER A 68 6.06 -14.94 10.61
C SER A 68 6.40 -13.86 11.66
N PRO A 69 5.90 -12.62 11.52
CA PRO A 69 5.25 -12.08 10.33
C PRO A 69 6.27 -11.91 9.19
N ALA A 70 5.80 -11.89 7.93
CA ALA A 70 6.68 -11.57 6.81
C ALA A 70 7.29 -10.17 6.96
N GLN A 71 8.60 -10.04 6.76
CA GLN A 71 9.34 -8.78 6.91
C GLN A 71 10.38 -8.63 5.80
N ASN A 72 10.66 -7.40 5.38
CA ASN A 72 11.85 -7.12 4.57
C ASN A 72 13.05 -6.97 5.52
N ILE A 73 13.93 -7.97 5.55
CA ILE A 73 15.15 -7.91 6.36
C ILE A 73 16.26 -7.28 5.52
N VAL A 74 16.95 -6.30 6.10
CA VAL A 74 18.10 -5.60 5.51
C VAL A 74 19.39 -6.02 6.20
N TYR A 75 20.45 -6.15 5.42
CA TYR A 75 21.80 -6.52 5.86
C TYR A 75 22.81 -5.44 5.46
N ALA A 76 23.79 -5.20 6.33
CA ALA A 76 24.98 -4.41 6.02
C ALA A 76 26.20 -4.92 6.81
N ASP A 77 27.41 -4.80 6.28
CA ASP A 77 28.66 -5.18 6.98
C ASP A 77 29.82 -4.19 6.83
N ILE A 78 30.94 -4.49 7.50
CA ILE A 78 32.15 -3.67 7.53
C ILE A 78 32.93 -3.66 6.22
N ASP A 79 32.67 -4.62 5.33
CA ASP A 79 33.27 -4.70 4.00
C ASP A 79 32.46 -3.90 2.97
N GLY A 80 31.38 -3.24 3.41
CA GLY A 80 30.51 -2.42 2.59
C GLY A 80 29.45 -3.21 1.82
N ASN A 81 29.23 -4.48 2.16
CA ASN A 81 28.15 -5.23 1.54
C ASN A 81 26.80 -4.79 2.10
N ILE A 82 25.79 -4.72 1.23
CA ILE A 82 24.40 -4.50 1.60
C ILE A 82 23.49 -5.54 0.94
N GLY A 83 22.40 -5.90 1.61
CA GLY A 83 21.41 -6.84 1.09
C GLY A 83 20.01 -6.56 1.61
N ILE A 84 18.99 -6.95 0.84
CA ILE A 84 17.60 -6.96 1.28
C ILE A 84 16.90 -8.21 0.77
N ARG A 85 16.10 -8.84 1.63
CA ARG A 85 15.28 -10.00 1.29
C ARG A 85 14.00 -10.01 2.15
N PRO A 86 12.80 -10.11 1.56
CA PRO A 86 11.61 -10.53 2.30
C PRO A 86 11.79 -11.92 2.90
N THR A 87 11.39 -12.06 4.16
CA THR A 87 11.24 -13.33 4.87
C THR A 87 9.78 -13.61 5.18
N GLY A 88 9.52 -14.76 5.78
CA GLY A 88 8.19 -15.27 6.08
C GLY A 88 7.79 -16.42 5.18
N LEU A 89 6.93 -17.28 5.70
CA LEU A 89 6.28 -18.33 4.91
C LEU A 89 5.22 -17.70 4.01
N VAL A 90 5.36 -17.89 2.71
CA VAL A 90 4.39 -17.46 1.70
C VAL A 90 3.69 -18.70 1.15
N PRO A 91 2.40 -18.93 1.45
CA PRO A 91 1.71 -20.13 0.99
C PRO A 91 1.48 -20.12 -0.52
N ILE A 92 1.79 -21.25 -1.15
CA ILE A 92 1.39 -21.54 -2.54
C ILE A 92 -0.01 -22.15 -2.46
N ARG A 93 -0.98 -21.54 -3.14
CA ARG A 93 -2.36 -22.02 -3.18
C ARG A 93 -2.64 -22.83 -4.44
N ALA A 94 -3.46 -23.87 -4.32
CA ALA A 94 -3.97 -24.60 -5.48
C ALA A 94 -4.75 -23.64 -6.42
N GLY A 95 -4.81 -23.96 -7.72
CA GLY A 95 -5.65 -23.22 -8.67
C GLY A 95 -5.14 -21.85 -9.14
N ASN A 96 -3.91 -21.45 -8.78
CA ASN A 96 -3.39 -20.08 -8.97
C ASN A 96 -4.15 -19.00 -8.18
N GLU A 97 -4.78 -19.40 -7.08
CA GLU A 97 -5.47 -18.51 -6.16
C GLU A 97 -4.49 -17.61 -5.38
N ASN A 98 -4.90 -16.40 -5.02
CA ASN A 98 -4.02 -15.37 -4.44
C ASN A 98 -4.33 -15.02 -2.97
N GLY A 99 -5.40 -15.57 -2.41
CA GLY A 99 -5.81 -15.30 -1.02
C GLY A 99 -6.53 -13.98 -0.79
N THR A 100 -6.95 -13.26 -1.84
CA THR A 100 -7.65 -11.97 -1.69
C THR A 100 -9.10 -12.14 -1.21
N PHE A 101 -9.77 -13.22 -1.61
CA PHE A 101 -11.14 -13.52 -1.19
C PHE A 101 -11.20 -14.81 -0.34
N PRO A 102 -12.24 -14.98 0.48
CA PRO A 102 -12.53 -16.26 1.14
C PRO A 102 -12.73 -17.39 0.12
N TYR A 103 -12.43 -18.62 0.54
CA TYR A 103 -12.61 -19.84 -0.25
C TYR A 103 -13.62 -20.76 0.41
N ASP A 104 -14.25 -21.63 -0.38
CA ASP A 104 -14.95 -22.79 0.18
C ASP A 104 -13.93 -23.83 0.68
N GLY A 105 -13.58 -23.72 1.96
CA GLY A 105 -12.66 -24.66 2.60
C GLY A 105 -13.17 -26.10 2.63
N SER A 106 -14.49 -26.34 2.49
CA SER A 106 -15.07 -27.68 2.51
C SER A 106 -14.88 -28.44 1.18
N SER A 107 -14.76 -27.70 0.07
CA SER A 107 -14.45 -28.23 -1.26
C SER A 107 -12.95 -28.32 -1.54
N GLY A 108 -12.11 -27.74 -0.67
CA GLY A 108 -10.65 -27.71 -0.80
C GLY A 108 -10.13 -26.55 -1.66
N GLU A 109 -10.95 -25.54 -1.92
CA GLU A 109 -10.53 -24.34 -2.63
C GLU A 109 -9.46 -23.55 -1.87
N GLY A 110 -8.50 -22.98 -2.61
CA GLY A 110 -7.45 -22.14 -2.03
C GLY A 110 -6.48 -22.87 -1.08
N GLU A 111 -6.53 -24.20 -1.01
CA GLU A 111 -5.68 -24.99 -0.11
C GLU A 111 -4.19 -24.75 -0.35
N TRP A 112 -3.44 -24.78 0.74
CA TRP A 112 -1.99 -24.58 0.71
C TRP A 112 -1.31 -25.88 0.28
N ILE A 113 -0.65 -25.86 -0.88
CA ILE A 113 0.08 -27.01 -1.44
C ILE A 113 1.58 -26.96 -1.14
N GLY A 114 2.02 -25.95 -0.39
CA GLY A 114 3.40 -25.73 0.01
C GLY A 114 3.65 -24.27 0.32
N TYR A 115 4.93 -23.94 0.44
CA TYR A 115 5.40 -22.57 0.62
C TYR A 115 6.39 -22.22 -0.49
N VAL A 116 6.45 -20.93 -0.84
CA VAL A 116 7.48 -20.42 -1.76
C VAL A 116 8.85 -20.78 -1.18
N PRO A 117 9.72 -21.49 -1.93
CA PRO A 117 11.07 -21.80 -1.47
C PRO A 117 11.84 -20.53 -1.12
N PHE A 118 12.65 -20.56 -0.07
CA PHE A 118 13.38 -19.38 0.40
C PHE A 118 14.29 -18.76 -0.69
N ASP A 119 14.95 -19.59 -1.50
CA ASP A 119 15.81 -19.14 -2.59
C ASP A 119 15.04 -18.57 -3.79
N ASP A 120 13.74 -18.85 -3.87
CA ASP A 120 12.83 -18.27 -4.86
C ASP A 120 12.24 -16.93 -4.40
N LEU A 121 12.40 -16.53 -3.14
CA LEU A 121 12.00 -15.20 -2.68
C LEU A 121 12.90 -14.14 -3.34
N PRO A 122 12.33 -13.00 -3.78
CA PRO A 122 13.12 -11.95 -4.40
C PRO A 122 14.15 -11.43 -3.41
N HIS A 123 15.32 -11.07 -3.89
CA HIS A 123 16.37 -10.50 -3.07
C HIS A 123 17.33 -9.68 -3.93
N THR A 124 18.01 -8.76 -3.28
CA THR A 124 19.02 -7.91 -3.92
C THR A 124 20.23 -7.83 -3.00
N GLU A 125 21.42 -8.02 -3.57
CA GLU A 125 22.70 -7.88 -2.89
C GLU A 125 23.58 -6.93 -3.70
N ASN A 126 24.23 -5.96 -3.04
CA ASN A 126 25.16 -5.00 -3.65
C ASN A 126 24.71 -4.46 -5.03
N PRO A 127 23.51 -3.84 -5.12
CA PRO A 127 23.02 -3.36 -6.42
C PRO A 127 23.88 -2.23 -6.96
N ASP A 128 23.88 -2.06 -8.29
CA ASP A 128 24.61 -0.98 -8.99
C ASP A 128 24.15 0.44 -8.57
N GLN A 129 22.94 0.58 -8.03
CA GLN A 129 22.45 1.85 -7.49
C GLN A 129 23.02 2.19 -6.11
N HIS A 130 23.78 1.27 -5.49
CA HIS A 130 24.51 1.44 -4.23
C HIS A 130 23.66 1.72 -2.96
N TYR A 131 22.33 1.63 -3.04
CA TYR A 131 21.44 1.70 -1.87
C TYR A 131 20.27 0.72 -1.99
N LEU A 132 19.60 0.47 -0.86
CA LEU A 132 18.40 -0.35 -0.73
C LEU A 132 17.33 0.45 0.02
N ALA A 133 16.06 0.33 -0.40
CA ALA A 133 14.95 1.06 0.21
C ALA A 133 13.69 0.18 0.31
N SER A 134 13.10 0.13 1.51
CA SER A 134 11.83 -0.57 1.77
C SER A 134 10.89 0.33 2.54
N ALA A 135 9.71 0.55 1.97
CA ALA A 135 8.60 1.34 2.50
C ALA A 135 7.26 0.67 2.17
N ASN A 136 7.22 -0.67 2.26
CA ASN A 136 6.05 -1.52 2.02
C ASN A 136 5.49 -1.48 0.58
N GLN A 137 6.25 -0.93 -0.37
CA GLN A 137 5.94 -1.02 -1.79
C GLN A 137 6.12 -2.45 -2.31
N ILE A 138 5.74 -2.69 -3.57
CA ILE A 138 5.97 -3.95 -4.27
C ILE A 138 7.45 -4.35 -4.16
N VAL A 139 7.71 -5.55 -3.64
CA VAL A 139 9.08 -6.04 -3.33
C VAL A 139 9.81 -6.61 -4.56
N THR A 140 9.11 -6.74 -5.68
CA THR A 140 9.61 -7.33 -6.92
C THR A 140 9.57 -6.37 -8.10
N GLY A 141 10.50 -6.54 -9.03
CA GLY A 141 10.37 -5.97 -10.37
C GLY A 141 9.30 -6.68 -11.21
N PRO A 142 8.90 -6.09 -12.36
CA PRO A 142 7.81 -6.61 -13.23
C PRO A 142 8.10 -8.00 -13.85
N ASN A 143 9.34 -8.47 -13.76
CA ASN A 143 9.77 -9.76 -14.31
C ASN A 143 9.62 -10.93 -13.32
N TYR A 144 9.38 -10.66 -12.02
CA TYR A 144 9.08 -11.72 -11.06
C TYR A 144 7.63 -12.17 -11.23
N LYS A 145 7.43 -13.34 -11.83
CA LYS A 145 6.09 -13.89 -12.14
C LYS A 145 5.88 -15.30 -11.63
N LYS A 146 6.86 -15.85 -10.90
CA LYS A 146 6.88 -17.27 -10.50
C LYS A 146 5.87 -17.55 -9.38
N TYR A 147 5.75 -16.64 -8.42
CA TYR A 147 4.86 -16.78 -7.29
C TYR A 147 4.13 -15.48 -7.00
N PHE A 148 2.90 -15.62 -6.50
CA PHE A 148 2.18 -14.52 -5.88
C PHE A 148 2.67 -14.37 -4.43
N LEU A 149 3.14 -13.18 -4.06
CA LEU A 149 3.71 -12.94 -2.73
C LEU A 149 2.69 -12.35 -1.75
N GLN A 150 2.08 -11.22 -2.11
CA GLN A 150 1.08 -10.56 -1.28
C GLN A 150 0.25 -9.54 -2.06
N HIS A 151 -0.91 -9.20 -1.51
CA HIS A 151 -1.69 -8.02 -1.84
C HIS A 151 -2.54 -7.66 -0.60
N PRO A 152 -2.74 -6.37 -0.25
CA PRO A 152 -2.26 -5.17 -0.94
C PRO A 152 -0.81 -4.80 -0.61
N TYR A 153 -0.25 -3.88 -1.40
CA TYR A 153 0.99 -3.16 -1.10
C TYR A 153 0.68 -1.70 -0.76
N ALA A 154 1.60 -1.02 -0.08
CA ALA A 154 1.50 0.43 0.03
C ALA A 154 1.60 1.08 -1.36
N ALA A 155 0.88 2.19 -1.56
CA ALA A 155 0.77 2.91 -2.83
C ALA A 155 2.10 3.42 -3.44
N GLY A 156 3.22 3.30 -2.71
CA GLY A 156 4.57 3.56 -3.22
C GLY A 156 5.07 5.00 -3.05
N TYR A 157 4.25 5.94 -2.56
CA TYR A 157 4.67 7.34 -2.36
C TYR A 157 5.92 7.48 -1.49
N ARG A 158 5.96 6.81 -0.33
CA ARG A 158 7.13 6.80 0.56
C ARG A 158 8.36 6.22 -0.13
N ALA A 159 8.19 5.12 -0.87
CA ALA A 159 9.28 4.51 -1.60
C ALA A 159 9.84 5.46 -2.66
N ARG A 160 8.97 6.13 -3.44
CA ARG A 160 9.39 7.13 -4.43
C ARG A 160 10.17 8.27 -3.77
N ARG A 161 9.68 8.80 -2.64
CA ARG A 161 10.37 9.88 -1.91
C ARG A 161 11.74 9.45 -1.39
N ILE A 162 11.85 8.27 -0.80
CA ILE A 162 13.13 7.74 -0.31
C ILE A 162 14.11 7.55 -1.47
N ASN A 163 13.66 6.97 -2.60
CA ASN A 163 14.53 6.78 -3.77
C ASN A 163 14.95 8.13 -4.36
N GLU A 164 14.07 9.12 -4.44
CA GLU A 164 14.41 10.48 -4.90
C GLU A 164 15.51 11.10 -4.02
N LEU A 165 15.35 11.05 -2.69
CA LEU A 165 16.31 11.63 -1.75
C LEU A 165 17.67 10.91 -1.76
N LEU A 166 17.67 9.57 -1.83
CA LEU A 166 18.90 8.79 -1.89
C LEU A 166 19.60 8.90 -3.25
N ASN A 167 18.85 9.03 -4.35
CA ASN A 167 19.42 9.19 -5.68
C ASN A 167 20.00 10.60 -5.90
N ASN A 168 19.48 11.60 -5.20
CA ASN A 168 19.91 13.00 -5.32
C ASN A 168 20.97 13.41 -4.28
N SER A 169 21.47 12.50 -3.45
CA SER A 169 22.49 12.84 -2.45
C SER A 169 23.80 13.25 -3.13
N GLU A 170 24.32 14.42 -2.76
CA GLU A 170 25.56 14.97 -3.32
C GLU A 170 26.72 13.95 -3.21
N ASP A 171 27.51 13.86 -4.28
CA ASP A 171 28.66 12.96 -4.43
C ASP A 171 28.37 11.44 -4.32
N GLY A 172 27.08 11.05 -4.36
CA GLY A 172 26.67 9.64 -4.24
C GLY A 172 26.90 9.05 -2.85
N THR A 173 27.07 9.91 -1.83
CA THR A 173 27.25 9.49 -0.43
C THR A 173 26.14 10.05 0.44
N VAL A 174 25.68 9.24 1.40
CA VAL A 174 24.63 9.64 2.35
C VAL A 174 25.23 9.63 3.75
N SER A 175 25.32 10.81 4.36
CA SER A 175 25.80 10.93 5.74
C SER A 175 24.75 10.45 6.74
N VAL A 176 25.16 10.16 7.98
CA VAL A 176 24.22 9.86 9.08
C VAL A 176 23.25 11.03 9.31
N GLU A 177 23.70 12.26 9.15
CA GLU A 177 22.84 13.44 9.33
C GLU A 177 21.79 13.55 8.22
N THR A 178 22.21 13.36 6.97
CA THR A 178 21.31 13.27 5.82
C THR A 178 20.27 12.15 6.01
N MET A 179 20.67 11.00 6.55
CA MET A 179 19.72 9.91 6.81
C MET A 179 18.68 10.28 7.89
N LYS A 180 19.04 11.06 8.91
CA LYS A 180 18.07 11.59 9.89
C LYS A 180 17.10 12.56 9.23
N GLU A 181 17.59 13.43 8.35
CA GLU A 181 16.74 14.35 7.59
C GLU A 181 15.74 13.57 6.73
N ILE A 182 16.17 12.52 6.04
CA ILE A 182 15.29 11.63 5.26
C ILE A 182 14.22 10.99 6.16
N GLN A 183 14.57 10.52 7.36
CA GLN A 183 13.61 9.94 8.29
C GLN A 183 12.57 10.94 8.82
N LEU A 184 12.89 12.23 8.81
CA LEU A 184 12.02 13.32 9.25
C LEU A 184 11.35 14.05 8.07
N ASP A 185 11.51 13.57 6.83
CA ASP A 185 10.90 14.19 5.65
C ASP A 185 9.37 14.14 5.74
N ILE A 186 8.75 15.31 5.57
CA ILE A 186 7.30 15.49 5.61
C ILE A 186 6.71 15.84 4.24
N ARG A 187 7.47 15.73 3.13
CA ARG A 187 6.97 16.09 1.81
C ARG A 187 6.01 15.00 1.31
N SER A 188 4.82 15.40 0.88
CA SER A 188 3.83 14.50 0.32
C SER A 188 4.04 14.33 -1.18
N THR A 189 4.66 13.22 -1.59
CA THR A 189 4.75 12.85 -3.01
C THR A 189 3.36 12.76 -3.64
N ALA A 190 2.34 12.29 -2.92
CA ALA A 190 0.98 12.26 -3.45
C ALA A 190 0.47 13.68 -3.76
N ALA A 191 0.69 14.64 -2.87
CA ALA A 191 0.26 16.03 -3.08
C ALA A 191 0.93 16.66 -4.30
N GLU A 192 2.22 16.39 -4.49
CA GLU A 192 2.96 16.83 -5.66
C GLU A 192 2.37 16.31 -6.98
N TYR A 193 1.83 15.08 -6.98
CA TYR A 193 1.14 14.52 -8.16
C TYR A 193 -0.26 15.10 -8.39
N PHE A 194 -1.10 15.22 -7.36
CA PHE A 194 -2.51 15.58 -7.52
C PHE A 194 -2.77 17.09 -7.60
N THR A 195 -2.04 17.90 -6.82
CA THR A 195 -2.29 19.35 -6.72
C THR A 195 -2.24 20.08 -8.08
N PRO A 196 -1.34 19.74 -9.02
CA PRO A 196 -1.35 20.36 -10.35
C PRO A 196 -2.67 20.21 -11.12
N TYR A 197 -3.36 19.07 -11.00
CA TYR A 197 -4.66 18.87 -11.65
C TYR A 197 -5.75 19.74 -11.03
N LEU A 198 -5.79 19.81 -9.69
CA LEU A 198 -6.69 20.70 -8.97
C LEU A 198 -6.48 22.17 -9.35
N ILE A 199 -5.23 22.63 -9.35
CA ILE A 199 -4.87 23.99 -9.74
C ILE A 199 -5.30 24.28 -11.18
N ASN A 200 -5.07 23.35 -12.11
CA ASN A 200 -5.49 23.50 -13.49
C ASN A 200 -7.03 23.59 -13.62
N VAL A 201 -7.79 22.79 -12.87
CA VAL A 201 -9.25 22.85 -12.88
C VAL A 201 -9.75 24.20 -12.34
N ILE A 202 -9.16 24.70 -11.24
CA ILE A 202 -9.48 26.04 -10.70
C ILE A 202 -9.23 27.12 -11.76
N GLU A 203 -8.06 27.12 -12.40
CA GLU A 203 -7.69 28.11 -13.41
C GLU A 203 -8.63 28.10 -14.64
N ASN A 204 -9.17 26.93 -15.01
CA ASN A 204 -10.03 26.77 -16.20
C ASN A 204 -11.54 26.83 -15.93
N SER A 205 -11.98 26.65 -14.68
CA SER A 205 -13.40 26.67 -14.29
C SER A 205 -14.08 28.04 -14.42
N GLY A 206 -13.33 29.10 -14.73
CA GLY A 206 -13.89 30.45 -14.90
C GLY A 206 -14.47 31.02 -13.62
N PHE A 207 -14.07 30.52 -12.44
CA PHE A 207 -14.36 31.17 -11.17
C PHE A 207 -13.84 32.60 -11.23
N SER A 208 -14.74 33.56 -11.47
CA SER A 208 -14.41 34.98 -11.34
C SER A 208 -13.83 35.24 -9.94
N GLU A 209 -13.08 36.33 -9.75
CA GLU A 209 -12.50 36.80 -8.47
C GLU A 209 -13.45 36.81 -7.24
N LYS A 210 -14.74 36.45 -7.40
CA LYS A 210 -15.83 36.48 -6.42
C LYS A 210 -16.19 35.15 -5.73
N ALA A 211 -15.30 34.16 -5.65
CA ALA A 211 -15.39 33.15 -4.60
C ALA A 211 -14.22 33.36 -3.63
N SER A 212 -14.42 34.22 -2.62
CA SER A 212 -13.34 34.63 -1.70
C SER A 212 -12.62 33.42 -1.08
N ILE A 213 -13.32 32.30 -0.89
CA ILE A 213 -12.78 31.06 -0.36
C ILE A 213 -11.98 30.25 -1.39
N VAL A 214 -12.46 30.11 -2.63
CA VAL A 214 -11.74 29.37 -3.69
C VAL A 214 -10.43 30.07 -4.03
N ASN A 215 -10.42 31.41 -4.07
CA ASN A 215 -9.18 32.15 -4.30
C ASN A 215 -8.18 32.00 -3.13
N GLN A 216 -8.66 31.90 -1.89
CA GLN A 216 -7.81 31.60 -0.73
C GLN A 216 -7.23 30.18 -0.81
N ILE A 217 -8.06 29.18 -1.14
CA ILE A 217 -7.64 27.80 -1.37
C ILE A 217 -6.57 27.75 -2.46
N TYR A 218 -6.84 28.36 -3.61
CA TYR A 218 -5.90 28.47 -4.72
C TYR A 218 -4.57 29.09 -4.28
N THR A 219 -4.62 30.21 -3.55
CA THR A 219 -3.41 30.90 -3.07
C THR A 219 -2.57 30.00 -2.14
N HIS A 220 -3.21 29.29 -1.21
CA HIS A 220 -2.54 28.36 -0.32
C HIS A 220 -1.90 27.20 -1.11
N LEU A 221 -2.64 26.58 -2.02
CA LEU A 221 -2.18 25.43 -2.79
C LEU A 221 -1.08 25.80 -3.81
N LYS A 222 -1.19 26.96 -4.47
CA LYS A 222 -0.23 27.41 -5.49
C LYS A 222 1.14 27.76 -4.92
N SER A 223 1.19 28.25 -3.67
CA SER A 223 2.45 28.59 -2.98
C SER A 223 3.06 27.43 -2.20
N TRP A 224 2.30 26.36 -1.99
CA TRP A 224 2.70 25.22 -1.18
C TRP A 224 3.80 24.39 -1.85
N GLN A 225 4.81 24.00 -1.09
CA GLN A 225 5.91 23.12 -1.52
C GLN A 225 5.66 21.67 -1.11
N PHE A 226 4.38 21.29 -0.97
CA PHE A 226 3.92 19.94 -0.66
C PHE A 226 4.40 19.36 0.69
N ASP A 227 4.99 20.18 1.55
CA ASP A 227 5.39 19.79 2.90
C ASP A 227 4.17 19.71 3.84
N MET A 228 3.99 18.60 4.56
CA MET A 228 2.84 18.37 5.44
C MET A 228 2.99 19.06 6.81
N ASP A 229 3.49 20.31 6.81
CA ASP A 229 3.70 21.11 8.02
C ASP A 229 2.36 21.46 8.68
N LYS A 230 2.24 21.12 9.97
CA LYS A 230 1.05 21.34 10.79
C LYS A 230 0.64 22.82 10.91
N ASP A 231 1.58 23.74 10.68
CA ASP A 231 1.35 25.18 10.82
C ASP A 231 0.90 25.82 9.48
N LYS A 232 0.74 25.03 8.41
CA LYS A 232 0.24 25.46 7.10
C LYS A 232 -1.20 24.99 6.86
N ALA A 233 -2.00 25.80 6.17
CA ALA A 233 -3.36 25.43 5.78
C ALA A 233 -3.41 24.45 4.60
N ALA A 234 -2.48 24.56 3.66
CA ALA A 234 -2.47 23.79 2.42
C ALA A 234 -2.50 22.25 2.61
N PRO A 235 -1.75 21.64 3.55
CA PRO A 235 -1.83 20.21 3.84
C PRO A 235 -3.25 19.71 4.16
N THR A 236 -3.99 20.45 4.99
CA THR A 236 -5.36 20.09 5.39
C THR A 236 -6.33 20.26 4.24
N ILE A 237 -6.23 21.37 3.49
CA ILE A 237 -7.05 21.61 2.29
C ILE A 237 -6.85 20.46 1.29
N TYR A 238 -5.60 20.14 0.96
CA TYR A 238 -5.28 19.04 0.07
C TYR A 238 -5.78 17.69 0.59
N ARG A 239 -5.56 17.39 1.88
CA ARG A 239 -6.00 16.13 2.49
C ARG A 239 -7.52 15.97 2.32
N LYS A 240 -8.30 16.99 2.71
CA LYS A 240 -9.76 16.93 2.66
C LYS A 240 -10.27 16.83 1.21
N TRP A 241 -9.78 17.68 0.31
CA TRP A 241 -10.13 17.62 -1.11
C TRP A 241 -9.82 16.25 -1.72
N ARG A 242 -8.63 15.68 -1.43
CA ARG A 242 -8.22 14.38 -1.98
C ARG A 242 -9.05 13.22 -1.43
N ASP A 243 -9.49 13.31 -0.18
CA ASP A 243 -10.40 12.32 0.41
C ASP A 243 -11.78 12.41 -0.29
N LEU A 244 -12.36 13.61 -0.45
CA LEU A 244 -13.60 13.80 -1.23
C LEU A 244 -13.46 13.37 -2.70
N TYR A 245 -12.33 13.66 -3.33
CA TYR A 245 -12.07 13.25 -4.72
C TYR A 245 -12.01 11.73 -4.85
N MET A 246 -11.46 11.03 -3.85
CA MET A 246 -11.51 9.56 -3.81
C MET A 246 -12.96 9.09 -3.67
N ASP A 247 -13.69 9.63 -2.70
CA ASP A 247 -15.07 9.21 -2.41
C ASP A 247 -15.97 9.41 -3.65
N TYR A 248 -15.97 10.61 -4.24
CA TYR A 248 -16.75 10.92 -5.45
C TYR A 248 -16.29 10.21 -6.74
N THR A 249 -15.21 9.42 -6.71
CA THR A 249 -14.76 8.61 -7.85
C THR A 249 -15.15 7.13 -7.70
N PHE A 250 -15.61 6.67 -6.54
CA PHE A 250 -15.82 5.23 -6.33
C PHE A 250 -17.03 4.88 -5.46
N GLU A 251 -17.51 5.79 -4.63
CA GLU A 251 -18.54 5.49 -3.62
C GLU A 251 -19.89 5.13 -4.27
N ASP A 252 -20.25 5.73 -5.40
CA ASP A 252 -21.55 5.49 -6.04
C ASP A 252 -21.68 4.09 -6.64
N GLU A 253 -20.64 3.55 -7.28
CA GLU A 253 -20.68 2.14 -7.69
C GLU A 253 -20.65 1.18 -6.50
N PHE A 254 -19.91 1.52 -5.44
CA PHE A 254 -19.86 0.71 -4.22
C PHE A 254 -21.21 0.67 -3.49
N ASP A 255 -21.93 1.78 -3.45
CA ASP A 255 -23.29 1.88 -2.91
C ASP A 255 -24.27 0.99 -3.69
N VAL A 256 -24.19 0.98 -5.02
CA VAL A 256 -25.05 0.10 -5.86
C VAL A 256 -24.71 -1.38 -5.67
N LEU A 257 -23.43 -1.69 -5.44
CA LEU A 257 -22.97 -3.05 -5.21
C LEU A 257 -23.20 -3.54 -3.77
N ASP A 258 -23.64 -2.67 -2.86
CA ASP A 258 -23.70 -2.94 -1.41
C ASP A 258 -22.36 -3.52 -0.91
N ALA A 259 -21.26 -2.93 -1.38
CA ALA A 259 -19.92 -3.42 -1.16
C ALA A 259 -19.03 -2.30 -0.64
N TYR A 260 -18.15 -2.61 0.31
CA TYR A 260 -17.10 -1.68 0.75
C TYR A 260 -15.73 -2.24 0.39
N GLN A 261 -14.99 -1.53 -0.46
CA GLN A 261 -13.63 -1.90 -0.82
C GLN A 261 -12.67 -0.73 -0.66
N TYR A 262 -11.56 -0.98 0.04
CA TYR A 262 -10.45 -0.05 0.07
C TYR A 262 -9.81 0.08 -1.32
N VAL A 263 -9.90 1.27 -1.91
CA VAL A 263 -9.20 1.62 -3.15
C VAL A 263 -7.89 2.32 -2.81
N SER A 264 -6.78 1.73 -3.26
CA SER A 264 -5.46 2.31 -3.03
C SER A 264 -5.29 3.61 -3.83
N LEU A 265 -4.69 4.63 -3.20
CA LEU A 265 -4.54 5.97 -3.78
C LEU A 265 -3.80 6.01 -5.13
N ASN A 266 -2.92 5.06 -5.41
CA ASN A 266 -2.26 4.95 -6.71
C ASN A 266 -3.21 4.54 -7.85
N VAL A 267 -4.37 3.93 -7.55
CA VAL A 267 -5.43 3.66 -8.54
C VAL A 267 -6.05 4.98 -8.99
N LEU A 268 -6.45 5.83 -8.03
CA LEU A 268 -6.95 7.18 -8.31
C LEU A 268 -5.90 8.02 -9.07
N GLU A 269 -4.62 7.95 -8.69
CA GLU A 269 -3.53 8.62 -9.41
C GLU A 269 -3.46 8.15 -10.87
N LYS A 270 -3.54 6.83 -11.10
CA LYS A 270 -3.49 6.25 -12.44
C LYS A 270 -4.67 6.73 -13.29
N LEU A 271 -5.91 6.64 -12.79
CA LEU A 271 -7.10 7.13 -13.50
C LEU A 271 -6.99 8.62 -13.81
N THR A 272 -6.61 9.42 -12.82
CA THR A 272 -6.42 10.87 -12.96
C THR A 272 -5.44 11.21 -14.10
N ARG A 273 -4.35 10.46 -14.23
CA ARG A 273 -3.29 10.72 -15.21
C ARG A 273 -3.59 10.13 -16.59
N GLU A 274 -4.05 8.88 -16.63
CA GLU A 274 -4.04 8.05 -17.84
C GLU A 274 -5.43 7.91 -18.47
N ASP A 275 -6.50 8.05 -17.68
CA ASP A 275 -7.87 7.86 -18.16
C ASP A 275 -8.84 8.93 -17.63
N PRO A 276 -8.70 10.20 -18.08
CA PRO A 276 -9.54 11.29 -17.59
C PRO A 276 -11.03 11.18 -17.98
N ASN A 277 -11.40 10.19 -18.81
CA ASN A 277 -12.79 9.89 -19.17
C ASN A 277 -13.22 8.51 -18.64
N SER A 278 -12.51 7.96 -17.66
CA SER A 278 -12.88 6.72 -16.99
C SER A 278 -14.33 6.78 -16.50
N THR A 279 -15.06 5.67 -16.62
CA THR A 279 -16.44 5.56 -16.13
C THR A 279 -16.54 5.72 -14.63
N TRP A 280 -15.47 5.42 -13.88
CA TRP A 280 -15.39 5.69 -12.44
C TRP A 280 -15.54 7.18 -12.07
N PHE A 281 -15.39 8.11 -13.02
CA PHE A 281 -15.66 9.52 -12.72
C PHE A 281 -17.12 9.92 -12.96
N ASP A 282 -17.95 9.01 -13.45
CA ASP A 282 -19.37 9.25 -13.74
C ASP A 282 -20.19 8.93 -12.50
N ASP A 283 -20.85 9.92 -11.89
CA ASP A 283 -21.75 9.64 -10.77
C ASP A 283 -23.06 9.07 -11.34
N ILE A 284 -23.24 7.76 -11.18
CA ILE A 284 -24.34 7.01 -11.79
C ILE A 284 -25.73 7.40 -11.26
N PHE A 285 -25.80 8.24 -10.21
CA PHE A 285 -27.04 8.80 -9.71
C PHE A 285 -27.40 10.14 -10.35
N THR A 286 -26.55 10.70 -11.21
CA THR A 286 -26.83 11.94 -11.93
C THR A 286 -27.16 11.68 -13.41
N PRO A 287 -27.91 12.59 -14.07
CA PRO A 287 -28.19 12.48 -15.50
C PRO A 287 -27.04 12.97 -16.39
N LYS A 288 -26.04 13.66 -15.82
CA LYS A 288 -24.88 14.16 -16.55
C LYS A 288 -23.81 13.07 -16.49
N VAL A 289 -23.09 12.86 -17.59
CA VAL A 289 -21.89 12.02 -17.55
C VAL A 289 -20.71 12.87 -17.09
N GLU A 290 -20.30 12.69 -15.84
CA GLU A 290 -19.13 13.38 -15.27
C GLU A 290 -17.81 12.82 -15.81
N LYS A 291 -16.77 13.66 -15.72
CA LYS A 291 -15.38 13.31 -16.04
C LYS A 291 -14.49 13.72 -14.89
N ARG A 292 -13.21 13.31 -14.96
CA ARG A 292 -12.18 13.65 -13.97
C ARG A 292 -12.26 15.09 -13.46
N ASP A 293 -12.28 16.06 -14.37
CA ASP A 293 -12.24 17.48 -14.00
C ASP A 293 -13.56 17.95 -13.35
N ASP A 294 -14.70 17.32 -13.65
CA ASP A 294 -15.98 17.58 -12.98
C ASP A 294 -15.93 17.11 -11.53
N ILE A 295 -15.39 15.91 -11.28
CA ILE A 295 -15.26 15.35 -9.93
C ILE A 295 -14.22 16.11 -9.11
N ILE A 296 -13.07 16.49 -9.71
CA ILE A 296 -12.08 17.37 -9.07
C ILE A 296 -12.72 18.70 -8.63
N LEU A 297 -13.57 19.27 -9.49
CA LEU A 297 -14.27 20.52 -9.23
C LEU A 297 -15.33 20.37 -8.13
N ARG A 298 -16.11 19.28 -8.18
CA ARG A 298 -17.10 18.94 -7.14
C ARG A 298 -16.44 18.80 -5.77
N ALA A 299 -15.38 17.99 -5.68
CA ALA A 299 -14.62 17.78 -4.45
C ALA A 299 -13.97 19.05 -3.89
N LEU A 300 -13.74 20.09 -4.71
CA LEU A 300 -13.24 21.39 -4.26
C LEU A 300 -14.34 22.27 -3.65
N LEU A 301 -15.57 22.14 -4.14
CA LEU A 301 -16.69 22.99 -3.73
C LEU A 301 -17.38 22.53 -2.44
N ASP A 302 -17.20 21.25 -2.08
CA ASP A 302 -17.70 20.62 -0.86
C ASP A 302 -16.68 20.69 0.31
#